data_AF-A0A7W3IT81-F1
#
_entry.id   AF-A0A7W3IT81-F1
#
_cell.length_a   1.000
_cell.length_b   1.000
_cell.length_c   1.000
_cell.angle_alpha   90.00
_cell.angle_beta   90.00
_cell.angle_gamma   90.00
#
_symmetry.space_group_name_H-M   'P 1'
#
loop_
_entity.id
_entity.type
_entity.pdbx_description
1 polymer ?
#
loop_
_entity_poly.entity_id
_entity_poly.type
_entity_poly.pdbx_seq_one_letter_code
_entity_poly.pdbx_strand_id
1 'polypeptide(L)' 'MSPAERARRRHVWVDGPDDTLVAGLVVTWRRREGEWEALVATGYGDRMLLQWRAASALRPVRDDGWRLSAP' A
#
# COMPACT_ATOMS: atom_id res chain seq x y z
N MET A 1 -4.21 2.84 -15.07
CA MET A 1 -4.06 3.74 -13.91
C MET A 1 -3.23 4.96 -14.30
N SER A 2 -3.77 6.14 -14.06
CA SER A 2 -3.14 7.45 -14.31
C SER A 2 -2.08 7.80 -13.26
N PRO A 3 -1.18 8.77 -13.52
CA PRO A 3 -0.23 9.27 -12.53
C PRO A 3 -0.89 9.78 -11.24
N ALA A 4 -2.02 10.49 -11.35
CA ALA A 4 -2.74 11.04 -10.20
C ALA A 4 -3.32 9.96 -9.29
N GLU A 5 -3.85 8.88 -9.88
CA GLU A 5 -4.34 7.71 -9.12
C GLU A 5 -3.21 6.99 -8.37
N ARG A 6 -2.02 6.90 -8.98
CA ARG A 6 -0.83 6.31 -8.33
C ARG A 6 -0.37 7.14 -7.13
N ALA A 7 -0.38 8.47 -7.25
CA ALA A 7 0.02 9.38 -6.17
C ALA A 7 -0.92 9.31 -4.94
N ARG A 8 -2.23 9.13 -5.17
CA ARG A 8 -3.22 9.01 -4.09
C ARG A 8 -3.14 7.69 -3.31
N ARG A 9 -2.48 6.67 -3.86
CA ARG A 9 -2.37 5.32 -3.27
C ARG A 9 -1.04 5.10 -2.54
N ARG A 10 -0.44 6.15 -1.97
CA ARG A 10 0.84 6.02 -1.28
C ARG A 10 0.75 5.11 -0.05
N HIS A 11 -0.34 5.22 0.71
CA HIS A 11 -0.66 4.32 1.84
C HIS A 11 -1.76 3.35 1.44
N VAL A 12 -1.55 2.07 1.73
CA VAL A 12 -2.47 0.98 1.36
C VAL A 12 -2.59 -0.01 2.52
N TRP A 13 -3.75 -0.66 2.65
CA TRP A 13 -3.85 -1.92 3.35
C TRP A 13 -3.53 -3.06 2.38
N VAL A 14 -2.77 -4.05 2.87
CA VAL A 14 -2.50 -5.30 2.15
C VAL A 14 -2.90 -6.48 3.00
N ASP A 15 -3.31 -7.57 2.35
CA ASP A 15 -3.59 -8.82 3.05
C ASP A 15 -2.28 -9.40 3.61
N GLY A 16 -2.24 -9.55 4.92
CA GLY A 16 -1.17 -10.15 5.70
C GLY A 16 -1.47 -11.61 6.08
N PRO A 17 -0.64 -12.20 6.94
CA PRO A 17 -0.91 -13.51 7.53
C PRO A 17 -2.26 -13.51 8.28
N ASP A 18 -2.89 -14.68 8.36
CA ASP A 18 -4.08 -14.91 9.19
C ASP A 18 -5.28 -13.99 8.88
N ASP A 19 -5.49 -13.68 7.60
CA ASP A 19 -6.58 -12.81 7.11
C ASP A 19 -6.59 -11.40 7.73
N THR A 20 -5.44 -10.93 8.21
CA THR A 20 -5.29 -9.59 8.77
C THR A 20 -4.95 -8.55 7.69
N LEU A 21 -5.32 -7.29 7.93
CA LEU A 21 -4.86 -6.17 7.11
C LEU A 21 -3.61 -5.56 7.75
N VAL A 22 -2.55 -5.47 6.96
CA VAL A 22 -1.28 -4.86 7.38
C VAL A 22 -1.08 -3.55 6.63
N ALA A 23 -0.58 -2.54 7.34
CA ALA A 23 -0.26 -1.25 6.74
C ALA A 23 0.92 -1.40 5.76
N GLY A 24 0.73 -0.89 4.54
CA GLY A 24 1.72 -0.91 3.47
C GLY A 24 2.00 0.49 2.92
N LEU A 25 3.25 0.71 2.53
CA LEU A 25 3.69 1.91 1.81
C LEU A 25 4.07 1.53 0.37
N VAL A 26 3.43 2.17 -0.60
CA VAL A 26 3.84 2.02 -2.01
C VAL A 26 5.12 2.79 -2.26
N VAL A 27 6.18 2.07 -2.64
CA VAL A 27 7.51 2.62 -2.96
C VAL A 27 7.57 3.04 -4.43
N THR A 28 7.12 2.19 -5.33
CA THR A 28 7.14 2.45 -6.78
C THR A 28 6.09 1.60 -7.49
N TRP A 29 5.84 1.92 -8.76
CA TRP A 29 4.90 1.23 -9.64
C TRP A 29 5.60 0.73 -10.89
N ARG A 30 5.14 -0.40 -11.41
CA ARG A 30 5.53 -0.89 -12.74
C ARG A 30 4.31 -1.45 -13.48
N ARG A 31 4.44 -1.59 -14.79
CA ARG A 31 3.49 -2.34 -15.60
C ARG A 31 4.15 -3.60 -16.13
N ARG A 32 3.54 -4.76 -15.91
CA ARG A 32 4.03 -6.07 -16.36
C ARG A 32 2.88 -6.84 -16.98
N GLU A 33 3.08 -7.37 -18.20
CA GLU A 33 2.08 -8.21 -18.90
C GLU A 33 0.68 -7.54 -19.00
N GLY A 34 0.66 -6.22 -19.17
CA GLY A 34 -0.59 -5.44 -19.26
C GLY A 34 -1.14 -4.96 -17.91
N GLU A 35 -0.72 -5.56 -16.81
CA GLU A 35 -1.19 -5.28 -15.45
C GLU A 35 -0.28 -4.31 -14.68
N TRP A 36 -0.88 -3.55 -13.77
CA TRP A 36 -0.14 -2.67 -12.86
C TRP A 36 0.23 -3.40 -11.57
N GLU A 37 1.49 -3.27 -11.16
CA GLU A 37 1.99 -3.77 -9.89
C GLU A 37 2.65 -2.62 -9.10
N ALA A 38 2.56 -2.71 -7.78
CA ALA A 38 3.29 -1.82 -6.87
C ALA A 38 4.32 -2.60 -6.07
N LEU A 39 5.49 -2.01 -5.86
CA LEU A 39 6.41 -2.48 -4.82
C LEU A 39 5.91 -1.90 -3.50
N VAL A 40 5.47 -2.77 -2.60
CA VAL A 40 4.92 -2.39 -1.30
C VAL A 40 5.89 -2.79 -0.20
N ALA A 41 6.17 -1.84 0.69
CA ALA A 41 6.90 -2.06 1.92
C ALA A 41 5.91 -2.29 3.07
N THR A 42 6.13 -3.35 3.86
CA THR A 42 5.35 -3.69 5.06
C THR A 42 6.29 -3.95 6.23
N GLY A 43 5.98 -3.41 7.41
CA GLY A 43 6.79 -3.55 8.61
C GLY A 43 6.44 -4.80 9.43
N TYR A 44 7.46 -5.49 9.94
CA TYR A 44 7.34 -6.63 10.85
C TYR A 44 8.42 -6.53 11.93
N GLY A 45 8.09 -5.99 13.10
CA GLY A 45 9.07 -5.70 14.14
C GLY A 45 10.13 -4.70 13.65
N ASP A 46 11.41 -5.11 13.71
CA ASP A 46 12.56 -4.35 13.21
C ASP A 46 12.86 -4.59 11.71
N ARG A 47 12.06 -5.42 11.05
CA ARG A 47 12.25 -5.79 9.64
C ARG A 47 11.21 -5.15 8.74
N MET A 48 11.58 -5.03 7.47
CA MET A 48 10.69 -4.57 6.42
C MET A 48 10.68 -5.58 5.28
N LEU A 49 9.48 -6.01 4.88
CA LEU A 49 9.27 -6.86 3.72
C LEU A 49 8.90 -5.99 2.52
N LEU A 50 9.65 -6.15 1.43
CA LEU A 50 9.41 -5.49 0.14
C LEU A 50 8.88 -6.53 -0.85
N GLN A 51 7.68 -6.31 -1.38
CA GLN A 51 7.06 -7.26 -2.30
C GLN A 51 6.30 -6.56 -3.43
N TRP A 52 6.45 -7.08 -4.64
CA TRP A 52 5.59 -6.68 -5.77
C TRP A 52 4.21 -7.29 -5.58
N ARG A 53 3.17 -6.45 -5.64
CA ARG A 53 1.78 -6.87 -5.54
C ARG A 53 0.95 -6.26 -6.66
N ALA A 54 -0.01 -7.03 -7.15
CA ALA A 54 -0.97 -6.55 -8.13
C ALA A 54 -1.74 -5.36 -7.57
N ALA A 55 -2.00 -4.35 -8.41
CA ALA A 55 -2.74 -3.16 -8.01
C ALA A 55 -4.14 -3.47 -7.48
N SER A 56 -4.75 -4.56 -7.95
CA SER A 56 -6.05 -5.09 -7.51
C SER A 56 -6.05 -5.64 -6.08
N ALA A 57 -4.89 -6.07 -5.58
CA ALA A 57 -4.72 -6.57 -4.21
C ALA A 57 -4.47 -5.44 -3.18
N LEU A 58 -4.37 -4.18 -3.63
CA LEU A 58 -4.11 -3.04 -2.77
C LEU A 58 -5.42 -2.35 -2.41
N ARG A 59 -5.69 -2.23 -1.11
CA ARG A 59 -6.85 -1.52 -0.59
C ARG A 59 -6.41 -0.10 -0.22
N PRO A 60 -6.84 0.95 -0.94
CA PRO A 60 -6.44 2.32 -0.61
C PRO A 60 -6.86 2.67 0.82
N VAL A 61 -5.93 3.25 1.59
CA VAL A 61 -6.34 3.88 2.85
C VAL A 61 -7.14 5.13 2.49
N ARG A 62 -8.36 5.22 3.01
CA ARG A 62 -9.07 6.50 3.07
C ARG A 62 -8.59 7.19 4.33
N ASP A 63 -8.01 8.37 4.17
CA ASP A 63 -7.85 9.31 5.27
C ASP A 63 -9.26 9.59 5.81
N ASP A 64 -9.56 9.09 7.00
CA ASP A 64 -10.83 9.29 7.70
C ASP A 64 -10.89 10.66 8.40
N GLY A 65 -9.86 11.50 8.20
CA GLY A 65 -9.75 12.81 8.81
C GLY A 65 -9.31 12.74 10.26
N TRP A 66 -8.80 11.60 10.73
CA TRP A 66 -8.30 11.47 12.09
C TRP A 66 -7.11 12.41 12.30
N ARG A 67 -7.29 13.39 13.20
CA ARG A 67 -6.24 14.29 13.64
C ARG A 67 -5.91 13.93 15.09
N LEU A 68 -4.63 13.73 15.37
CA LEU A 68 -4.12 13.82 16.74
C LEU A 68 -4.55 15.18 17.29
N SER A 69 -5.48 15.17 18.23
CA SER A 69 -5.67 16.32 19.11
C SER A 69 -4.35 16.51 19.84
N ALA A 70 -3.63 17.58 19.52
CA ALA A 70 -2.49 17.98 20.33
C ALA A 70 -2.99 18.26 21.77
N PRO A 71 -2.21 17.92 22.80
CA PRO A 71 -2.55 18.23 24.19
C PRO A 71 -2.68 19.73 24.43
#